data_AF-A0A2T2VP35-F1
#
_entry.id   AF-A0A2T2VP35-F1
#
_cell.length_a   1.000
_cell.length_b   1.000
_cell.length_c   1.000
_cell.angle_alpha   90.00
_cell.angle_beta   90.00
_cell.angle_gamma   90.00
#
_symmetry.space_group_name_H-M   'P 1'
#
loop_
_entity.id
_entity.type
_entity.pdbx_description
1 polymer ?
#
loop_
_entity_poly.entity_id
_entity_poly.type
_entity_poly.pdbx_seq_one_letter_code
_entity_poly.pdbx_strand_id
1 'polypeptide(L)'
;MKGACISRSALIVVMFLVCMCAKAQVLERLDLGVNAKNDFISPVVSYQLQEKATLEFTLPYNFKLTPGTWVDEPGLHSFYGAIKYVNQLSIGTNTVDIYPLLIVLNSDEYNALSDPLALGLGLGKSFSSNGWSLRPELELSFVREWFLPSAGAPIEHYYTSWPSIGITIKH
;
A
#
# COMPACT_ATOMS: atom_id res chain seq x y z
N MET A 1 33.48 8.12 25.36
CA MET A 1 33.05 8.03 23.95
C MET A 1 31.80 7.17 23.90
N LYS A 2 30.62 7.75 23.66
CA LYS A 2 29.36 6.98 23.60
C LYS A 2 29.25 6.36 22.20
N GLY A 3 29.25 5.03 22.14
CA GLY A 3 29.07 4.28 20.89
C GLY A 3 27.70 4.59 20.28
N ALA A 4 27.69 4.96 19.01
CA ALA A 4 26.46 5.18 18.27
C ALA A 4 25.70 3.86 18.17
N CYS A 5 24.60 3.75 18.90
CA CYS A 5 23.65 2.65 18.75
C CYS A 5 22.93 2.85 17.41
N ILE A 6 23.39 2.17 16.38
CA ILE A 6 22.71 2.13 15.08
C ILE A 6 21.32 1.58 15.34
N SER A 7 20.28 2.39 15.13
CA SER A 7 18.91 1.94 15.37
C SER A 7 18.60 0.75 14.46
N ARG A 8 17.83 -0.23 14.94
CA ARG A 8 17.41 -1.40 14.14
C ARG A 8 16.79 -0.97 12.80
N SER A 9 16.11 0.16 12.78
CA SER A 9 15.53 0.76 11.58
C SER A 9 16.60 1.19 10.56
N ALA A 10 17.70 1.79 11.00
CA ALA A 10 18.82 2.14 10.13
C ALA A 10 19.51 0.89 9.57
N LEU A 11 19.61 -0.19 10.36
CA LEU A 11 20.16 -1.46 9.90
C LEU A 11 19.28 -2.12 8.82
N ILE A 12 17.95 -2.03 8.96
CA ILE A 12 16.99 -2.52 7.96
C ILE A 12 17.10 -1.72 6.66
N VAL A 13 17.20 -0.38 6.73
CA VAL A 13 17.37 0.48 5.56
C VAL A 13 18.68 0.18 4.84
N VAL A 14 19.78 -0.01 5.58
CA VAL A 14 21.08 -0.38 5.01
C VAL A 14 21.04 -1.79 4.42
N MET A 15 20.42 -2.76 5.09
CA MET A 15 20.24 -4.10 4.51
C MET A 15 19.38 -4.06 3.25
N PHE A 16 18.34 -3.24 3.21
CA PHE A 16 17.50 -3.06 2.03
C PHE A 16 18.30 -2.48 0.86
N LEU A 17 19.08 -1.42 1.11
CA LEU A 17 19.98 -0.80 0.13
C LEU A 17 21.06 -1.80 -0.36
N VAL A 18 21.67 -2.58 0.54
CA VAL A 18 22.69 -3.58 0.19
C VAL A 18 22.08 -4.73 -0.62
N CYS A 19 20.86 -5.17 -0.31
CA CYS A 19 20.14 -6.16 -1.11
C CYS A 19 19.78 -5.63 -2.51
N MET A 20 19.52 -4.33 -2.66
CA MET A 20 19.31 -3.70 -3.97
C MET A 20 20.60 -3.57 -4.79
N CYS A 21 21.76 -3.40 -4.15
CA CYS A 21 23.05 -3.30 -4.87
C CYS A 21 23.63 -4.65 -5.35
N ALA A 22 23.05 -5.80 -4.96
CA ALA A 22 23.70 -7.09 -5.17
C ALA A 22 23.49 -7.73 -6.55
N LYS A 23 22.63 -7.18 -7.44
CA LYS A 23 22.50 -7.65 -8.83
C LYS A 23 22.17 -6.50 -9.78
N ALA A 24 23.22 -5.88 -10.31
CA ALA A 24 23.13 -5.09 -11.54
C ALA A 24 22.78 -6.02 -12.70
N GLN A 25 21.49 -6.20 -12.99
CA GLN A 25 20.98 -6.64 -14.30
C GLN A 25 19.45 -6.59 -14.30
N VAL A 26 18.91 -6.00 -15.37
CA VAL A 26 17.50 -5.81 -15.74
C VAL A 26 16.98 -4.40 -15.42
N LEU A 27 16.79 -3.64 -16.51
CA LEU A 27 16.20 -2.31 -16.67
C LEU A 27 15.48 -1.78 -15.40
N GLU A 28 16.17 -0.99 -14.60
CA GLU A 28 15.60 -0.32 -13.43
C GLU A 28 14.67 0.79 -13.89
N ARG A 29 13.40 0.46 -14.13
CA ARG A 29 12.36 1.46 -14.37
C ARG A 29 11.69 1.82 -13.04
N LEU A 30 11.89 3.07 -12.63
CA LEU A 30 11.19 3.70 -11.52
C LEU A 30 10.07 4.57 -12.07
N ASP A 31 8.82 4.20 -11.81
CA ASP A 31 7.66 4.99 -12.22
C ASP A 31 7.05 5.68 -10.99
N LEU A 32 6.57 6.90 -11.22
CA LEU A 32 5.86 7.68 -10.22
C LEU A 32 4.41 7.81 -10.65
N GLY A 33 3.52 7.82 -9.67
CA GLY A 33 2.10 7.84 -9.94
C GLY A 33 1.26 8.27 -8.76
N VAL A 34 -0.04 8.13 -8.96
CA VAL A 34 -1.06 8.38 -7.96
C VAL A 34 -2.05 7.23 -7.96
N ASN A 35 -2.54 6.89 -6.78
CA ASN A 35 -3.60 5.92 -6.58
C ASN A 35 -4.78 6.63 -5.93
N ALA A 36 -5.95 6.50 -6.53
CA ALA A 36 -7.21 7.03 -6.01
C ALA A 36 -8.10 5.87 -5.53
N LYS A 37 -8.42 5.83 -4.23
CA LYS A 37 -9.25 4.80 -3.60
C LYS A 37 -10.12 5.38 -2.50
N ASN A 38 -11.38 4.95 -2.44
CA ASN A 38 -12.27 5.23 -1.31
C ASN A 38 -12.25 6.72 -0.88
N ASP A 39 -12.30 7.64 -1.85
CA ASP A 39 -12.22 9.10 -1.67
C ASP A 39 -10.85 9.70 -1.32
N PHE A 40 -9.77 8.91 -1.34
CA PHE A 40 -8.40 9.36 -1.09
C PHE A 40 -7.52 9.25 -2.33
N ILE A 41 -6.60 10.20 -2.49
CA ILE A 41 -5.48 10.15 -3.44
C ILE A 41 -4.18 10.00 -2.68
N SER A 42 -3.35 9.04 -3.08
CA SER A 42 -2.05 8.78 -2.47
C SER A 42 -0.96 8.68 -3.54
N PRO A 43 0.26 9.18 -3.30
CA PRO A 43 1.36 8.99 -4.22
C PRO A 43 1.83 7.54 -4.23
N VAL A 44 2.21 7.07 -5.41
CA VAL A 44 2.71 5.71 -5.66
C VAL A 44 4.09 5.77 -6.28
N VAL A 45 4.99 4.93 -5.77
CA VAL A 45 6.30 4.66 -6.37
C VAL A 45 6.30 3.21 -6.83
N SER A 46 6.69 2.96 -8.07
CA SER A 46 6.73 1.62 -8.65
C SER A 46 8.13 1.31 -9.13
N TYR A 47 8.61 0.11 -8.80
CA TYR A 47 9.91 -0.40 -9.21
C TYR A 47 9.71 -1.67 -10.03
N GLN A 48 10.14 -1.66 -11.29
CA GLN A 48 10.09 -2.83 -12.14
C GLN A 48 11.14 -3.86 -11.68
N LEU A 49 10.68 -5.01 -11.17
CA LEU A 49 11.56 -6.11 -10.75
C LEU A 49 11.91 -7.01 -11.93
N GLN A 50 10.93 -7.28 -12.80
CA GLN A 50 11.04 -8.16 -13.98
C GLN A 50 10.09 -7.66 -15.08
N GLU A 51 10.16 -8.23 -16.28
CA GLU A 51 9.31 -7.84 -17.42
C GLU A 51 7.81 -7.82 -17.09
N LYS A 52 7.34 -8.74 -16.23
CA LYS A 52 5.92 -8.88 -15.85
C LYS A 52 5.67 -8.70 -14.35
N ALA A 53 6.65 -8.20 -13.61
CA ALA A 53 6.54 -8.04 -12.17
C ALA A 53 7.04 -6.67 -11.70
N THR A 54 6.21 -5.98 -10.93
CA THR A 54 6.49 -4.65 -10.39
C THR A 54 6.21 -4.64 -8.89
N LEU A 55 7.13 -4.06 -8.12
CA LEU A 55 6.91 -3.77 -6.71
C LEU A 55 6.40 -2.33 -6.59
N GLU A 56 5.23 -2.15 -5.99
CA GLU A 56 4.61 -0.83 -5.84
C GLU A 56 4.44 -0.45 -4.39
N PHE A 57 4.76 0.81 -4.07
CA PHE A 57 4.65 1.41 -2.76
C PHE A 57 3.67 2.57 -2.83
N THR A 58 2.52 2.42 -2.17
CA THR A 58 1.61 3.53 -1.90
C THR A 58 2.05 4.17 -0.60
N LEU A 59 2.45 5.44 -0.67
CA LEU A 59 2.90 6.15 0.52
C LEU A 59 1.68 6.59 1.34
N PRO A 60 1.78 6.60 2.68
CA PRO A 60 0.69 6.96 3.58
C PRO A 60 0.43 8.48 3.62
N TYR A 61 0.52 9.18 2.48
CA TYR A 61 0.16 10.58 2.31
C TYR A 61 -1.14 10.65 1.51
N ASN A 62 -2.28 10.67 2.21
CA ASN A 62 -3.60 10.57 1.60
C ASN A 62 -4.28 11.94 1.56
N PHE A 63 -4.71 12.36 0.38
CA PHE A 63 -5.50 13.59 0.16
C PHE A 63 -6.95 13.21 -0.09
N LYS A 64 -7.86 13.64 0.80
CA LYS A 64 -9.30 13.42 0.63
C LYS A 64 -9.86 14.31 -0.48
N LEU A 65 -10.70 13.75 -1.35
CA LEU A 65 -11.28 14.45 -2.49
C LEU A 65 -12.59 15.19 -2.16
N THR A 66 -13.44 14.63 -1.30
CA THR A 66 -14.70 15.28 -0.93
C THR A 66 -14.57 16.23 0.27
N PRO A 67 -15.25 17.39 0.25
CA PRO A 67 -15.41 18.23 1.44
C PRO A 67 -16.20 17.50 2.53
N GLY A 68 -15.67 17.50 3.75
CA GLY A 68 -16.32 16.90 4.93
C GLY A 68 -15.37 16.95 6.12
N THR A 69 -15.87 16.77 7.33
CA THR A 69 -15.03 16.69 8.53
C THR A 69 -13.91 15.68 8.31
N TRP A 70 -12.72 16.06 8.77
CA TRP A 70 -11.60 15.15 8.91
C TRP A 70 -12.07 13.95 9.74
N VAL A 71 -11.55 12.77 9.40
CA VAL A 71 -10.74 11.88 10.26
C VAL A 71 -10.96 11.96 11.80
N ASP A 72 -12.14 12.31 12.31
CA ASP A 72 -12.46 12.39 13.75
C ASP A 72 -13.63 11.46 14.16
N GLU A 73 -14.28 10.78 13.22
CA GLU A 73 -15.28 9.74 13.55
C GLU A 73 -14.60 8.42 13.94
N PRO A 74 -14.82 7.89 15.15
CA PRO A 74 -14.24 6.62 15.57
C PRO A 74 -14.68 5.52 14.60
N GLY A 75 -13.72 4.93 13.87
CA GLY A 75 -13.96 3.76 13.03
C GLY A 75 -13.25 3.73 11.67
N LEU A 76 -12.66 4.83 11.17
CA LEU A 76 -12.09 4.82 9.81
C LEU A 76 -10.90 5.76 9.56
N HIS A 77 -10.01 5.89 10.54
CA HIS A 77 -8.77 6.65 10.37
C HIS A 77 -7.67 5.68 10.02
N SER A 78 -7.43 5.54 8.73
CA SER A 78 -6.32 4.72 8.27
C SER A 78 -5.69 5.40 7.07
N PHE A 79 -4.58 6.09 7.32
CA PHE A 79 -3.69 6.39 6.19
C PHE A 79 -3.34 5.07 5.54
N TYR A 80 -3.74 4.91 4.29
CA TYR A 80 -3.49 3.73 3.50
C TYR A 80 -2.05 3.78 2.96
N GLY A 81 -1.11 3.19 3.69
CA GLY A 81 0.18 2.82 3.13
C GLY A 81 0.09 1.39 2.62
N ALA A 82 0.62 1.09 1.43
CA ALA A 82 0.55 -0.27 0.91
C ALA A 82 1.80 -0.68 0.13
N ILE A 83 2.18 -1.95 0.24
CA ILE A 83 3.18 -2.59 -0.60
C ILE A 83 2.48 -3.65 -1.43
N LYS A 84 2.60 -3.56 -2.75
CA LYS A 84 1.97 -4.49 -3.70
C LYS A 84 3.03 -5.16 -4.55
N TYR A 85 2.95 -6.48 -4.70
CA TYR A 85 3.73 -7.20 -5.71
C TYR A 85 2.84 -7.48 -6.92
N VAL A 86 2.91 -6.62 -7.93
CA VAL A 86 2.07 -6.69 -9.13
C VAL A 86 2.66 -7.67 -10.11
N ASN A 87 1.94 -8.77 -10.34
CA ASN A 87 2.31 -9.78 -11.30
C ASN A 87 1.27 -9.82 -12.43
N GLN A 88 1.73 -9.66 -13.67
CA GLN A 88 0.87 -9.71 -14.85
C GLN A 88 0.70 -11.15 -15.32
N LEU A 89 -0.51 -11.69 -15.17
CA LEU A 89 -0.91 -12.99 -15.66
C LEU A 89 -1.59 -12.87 -17.03
N SER A 90 -1.13 -13.66 -18.00
CA SER A 90 -1.74 -13.75 -19.32
C SER A 90 -2.65 -14.98 -19.40
N ILE A 91 -3.94 -14.79 -19.69
CA ILE A 91 -4.92 -15.86 -19.92
C ILE A 91 -5.47 -15.68 -21.35
N GLY A 92 -4.96 -16.50 -22.27
CA GLY A 92 -5.24 -16.34 -23.70
C GLY A 92 -4.69 -15.01 -24.23
N THR A 93 -5.55 -14.20 -24.84
CA THR A 93 -5.19 -12.85 -25.34
C THR A 93 -5.34 -11.75 -24.29
N ASN A 94 -5.87 -12.07 -23.10
CA ASN A 94 -6.10 -11.10 -22.04
C ASN A 94 -4.96 -11.12 -21.03
N THR A 95 -4.57 -9.93 -20.56
CA THR A 95 -3.69 -9.75 -19.41
C THR A 95 -4.50 -9.23 -18.21
N VAL A 96 -4.21 -9.80 -17.04
CA VAL A 96 -4.78 -9.41 -15.74
C VAL A 96 -3.64 -9.26 -14.76
N ASP A 97 -3.67 -8.21 -13.96
CA ASP A 97 -2.69 -7.99 -12.91
C ASP A 97 -3.24 -8.56 -11.59
N ILE A 98 -2.45 -9.40 -10.94
CA ILE A 98 -2.75 -9.96 -9.62
C ILE A 98 -1.68 -9.47 -8.66
N TYR A 99 -2.09 -8.94 -7.52
CA TYR A 99 -1.14 -8.46 -6.51
C TYR A 99 -1.56 -8.85 -5.10
N PRO A 100 -0.79 -9.69 -4.40
CA PRO A 100 -0.83 -9.67 -2.96
C PRO A 100 -0.39 -8.29 -2.47
N LEU A 101 -1.04 -7.81 -1.42
CA LEU A 101 -0.74 -6.51 -0.83
C LEU A 101 -0.59 -6.61 0.69
N LEU A 102 0.31 -5.79 1.22
CA LEU A 102 0.50 -5.54 2.64
C LEU A 102 0.07 -4.10 2.91
N ILE A 103 -0.86 -3.91 3.84
CA ILE A 103 -1.39 -2.60 4.19
C ILE A 103 -0.92 -2.20 5.57
N VAL A 104 -0.46 -0.98 5.64
CA VAL A 104 -0.17 -0.25 6.87
C VAL A 104 -1.33 0.71 7.07
N LEU A 105 -2.06 0.54 8.17
CA LEU A 105 -3.08 1.48 8.60
C LEU A 105 -2.46 2.33 9.71
N ASN A 106 -2.41 3.66 9.54
CA ASN A 106 -2.06 4.56 10.65
C ASN A 106 -3.32 5.19 11.24
N SER A 107 -3.46 5.14 12.56
CA SER A 107 -4.41 5.93 13.33
C SER A 107 -3.73 7.24 13.74
N ASP A 108 -4.42 8.36 13.55
CA ASP A 108 -3.95 9.68 14.02
C ASP A 108 -4.03 9.85 15.54
N GLU A 109 -4.88 9.06 16.23
CA GLU A 109 -5.12 9.25 17.67
C GLU A 109 -4.01 8.70 18.58
N TYR A 110 -3.14 7.85 18.04
CA TYR A 110 -2.01 7.29 18.76
C TYR A 110 -0.80 7.42 17.84
N ASN A 111 0.25 8.11 18.26
CA ASN A 111 1.56 8.22 17.57
C ASN A 111 2.29 6.85 17.39
N ALA A 112 1.55 5.79 17.09
CA ALA A 112 1.93 4.41 16.91
C ALA A 112 1.17 3.87 15.70
N LEU A 113 1.86 3.11 14.84
CA LEU A 113 1.23 2.32 13.78
C LEU A 113 0.08 1.53 14.40
N SER A 114 -1.16 1.86 14.06
CA SER A 114 -2.33 1.16 14.58
C SER A 114 -2.39 -0.20 13.92
N ASP A 115 -2.20 -1.23 14.73
CA ASP A 115 -2.37 -2.63 14.36
C ASP A 115 -1.33 -3.26 13.40
N PRO A 116 -1.19 -4.60 13.42
CA PRO A 116 -0.26 -5.31 12.55
C PRO A 116 -0.59 -5.09 11.08
N LEU A 117 0.44 -5.25 10.22
CA LEU A 117 0.30 -5.27 8.77
C LEU A 117 -0.90 -6.13 8.36
N ALA A 118 -1.85 -5.54 7.64
CA ALA A 118 -2.97 -6.28 7.06
C ALA A 118 -2.54 -6.92 5.74
N LEU A 119 -2.97 -8.16 5.53
CA LEU A 119 -2.77 -8.86 4.26
C LEU A 119 -3.98 -8.62 3.36
N GLY A 120 -3.74 -8.52 2.07
CA GLY A 120 -4.81 -8.43 1.09
C GLY A 120 -4.41 -9.03 -0.25
N LEU A 121 -5.40 -9.13 -1.12
CA LEU A 121 -5.24 -9.53 -2.50
C LEU A 121 -6.01 -8.56 -3.38
N GLY A 122 -5.42 -8.21 -4.52
CA GLY A 122 -6.07 -7.37 -5.50
C GLY A 122 -5.92 -7.88 -6.91
N LEU A 123 -6.83 -7.42 -7.75
CA LEU A 123 -6.94 -7.70 -9.16
C LEU A 123 -7.12 -6.39 -9.92
N GLY A 124 -6.41 -6.25 -11.03
CA GLY A 124 -6.52 -5.09 -11.89
C GLY A 124 -6.21 -5.41 -13.34
N LYS A 125 -6.29 -4.38 -14.18
CA LYS A 125 -5.87 -4.47 -15.58
C LYS A 125 -5.17 -3.20 -16.00
N SER A 126 -3.88 -3.30 -16.29
CA SER A 126 -3.09 -2.17 -16.77
C SER A 126 -3.36 -1.88 -18.25
N PHE A 127 -3.70 -0.63 -18.53
CA PHE A 127 -3.79 -0.06 -19.87
C PHE A 127 -2.65 0.95 -20.01
N SER A 128 -1.78 0.78 -21.01
CA SER A 128 -0.63 1.67 -21.22
C SER A 128 -0.75 2.40 -22.55
N SER A 129 -0.47 3.70 -22.55
CA SER A 129 -0.49 4.55 -23.74
C SER A 129 0.42 5.76 -23.55
N ASN A 130 1.27 6.06 -24.53
CA ASN A 130 2.13 7.25 -24.57
C ASN A 130 2.94 7.49 -23.27
N GLY A 131 3.56 6.45 -22.73
CA GLY A 131 4.34 6.51 -21.49
C GLY A 131 3.52 6.38 -20.22
N TRP A 132 2.23 6.75 -20.26
CA TRP A 132 1.31 6.60 -19.14
C TRP A 132 0.77 5.18 -19.02
N SER A 133 0.46 4.78 -17.78
CA SER A 133 -0.31 3.59 -17.47
C SER A 133 -1.47 3.93 -16.53
N LEU A 134 -2.60 3.29 -16.76
CA LEU A 134 -3.81 3.39 -15.94
C LEU A 134 -4.25 1.97 -15.58
N ARG A 135 -4.46 1.70 -14.30
CA ARG A 135 -4.90 0.41 -13.77
C ARG A 135 -6.10 0.58 -12.85
N PRO A 136 -7.32 0.30 -13.30
CA PRO A 136 -8.45 0.09 -12.42
C PRO A 136 -8.18 -1.15 -11.57
N GLU A 137 -8.51 -1.07 -10.29
CA GLU A 137 -8.18 -2.09 -9.30
C GLU A 137 -9.33 -2.36 -8.33
N LEU A 138 -9.48 -3.64 -8.00
CA LEU A 138 -10.31 -4.12 -6.91
C LEU A 138 -9.39 -4.83 -5.91
N GLU A 139 -9.58 -4.54 -4.63
CA GLU A 139 -8.79 -5.17 -3.57
C GLU A 139 -9.68 -5.63 -2.44
N LEU A 140 -9.26 -6.72 -1.80
CA LEU A 140 -9.84 -7.20 -0.57
C LEU A 140 -8.73 -7.31 0.47
N SER A 141 -8.93 -6.62 1.58
CA SER A 141 -7.95 -6.52 2.66
C SER A 141 -8.50 -7.17 3.91
N PHE A 142 -7.71 -8.00 4.59
CA PHE A 142 -8.08 -8.60 5.86
C PHE A 142 -7.58 -7.71 6.98
N VAL A 143 -8.45 -6.84 7.47
CA VAL A 143 -8.15 -5.84 8.49
C VAL A 143 -8.69 -6.28 9.84
N ARG A 144 -8.01 -5.84 10.89
CA ARG A 144 -8.45 -5.98 12.26
C ARG A 144 -9.11 -4.66 12.64
N GLU A 145 -10.41 -4.69 12.90
CA GLU A 145 -11.13 -3.48 13.35
C GLU A 145 -11.06 -3.36 14.87
N TRP A 146 -10.94 -2.12 15.34
CA TRP A 146 -11.07 -1.78 16.75
C TRP A 146 -12.47 -1.25 16.99
N PHE A 147 -13.21 -1.95 17.84
CA PHE A 147 -14.41 -1.38 18.42
C PHE A 147 -14.04 -0.82 19.80
N LEU A 148 -14.33 0.45 20.06
CA LEU A 148 -14.41 0.95 21.43
C LEU A 148 -15.81 0.59 21.94
N PRO A 149 -15.98 -0.48 22.73
CA PRO A 149 -17.29 -0.78 23.28
C PRO A 149 -17.75 0.39 24.16
N SER A 150 -18.97 0.85 23.93
CA SER A 150 -19.66 1.74 24.86
C SER A 150 -19.78 1.01 26.20
N ALA A 151 -19.11 1.52 27.24
CA ALA A 151 -19.15 1.05 28.64
C ALA A 151 -18.05 0.07 29.11
N GLY A 152 -16.77 0.40 28.91
CA GLY A 152 -15.68 -0.11 29.76
C GLY A 152 -15.37 -1.61 29.62
N ALA A 153 -15.89 -2.26 28.59
CA ALA A 153 -15.51 -3.61 28.21
C ALA A 153 -14.10 -3.62 27.59
N PRO A 154 -13.37 -4.75 27.68
CA PRO A 154 -12.07 -4.89 27.01
C PRO A 154 -12.21 -4.63 25.50
N ILE A 155 -11.16 -4.07 24.89
CA ILE A 155 -11.09 -3.89 23.43
C ILE A 155 -11.23 -5.26 22.78
N GLU A 156 -12.32 -5.47 22.05
CA GLU A 156 -12.54 -6.66 21.24
C GLU A 156 -11.99 -6.43 19.84
N HIS A 157 -11.32 -7.44 19.31
CA HIS A 157 -10.73 -7.39 17.98
C HIS A 157 -11.38 -8.44 17.09
N TYR A 158 -11.94 -8.00 15.97
CA TYR A 158 -12.49 -8.87 14.95
C TYR A 158 -11.75 -8.67 13.64
N TYR A 159 -11.52 -9.77 12.94
CA TYR A 159 -11.01 -9.73 11.58
C TYR A 159 -12.19 -9.55 10.63
N THR A 160 -12.10 -8.57 9.75
CA THR A 160 -13.08 -8.32 8.69
C THR A 160 -12.38 -8.16 7.35
N SER A 161 -13.16 -8.31 6.28
CA SER A 161 -12.69 -8.04 4.94
C SER A 161 -13.12 -6.64 4.50
N TRP A 162 -12.15 -5.84 4.11
CA TRP A 162 -12.33 -4.48 3.64
C TRP A 162 -12.16 -4.42 2.12
N PRO A 163 -13.25 -4.33 1.35
CA PRO A 163 -13.16 -4.14 -0.09
C PRO A 163 -12.76 -2.70 -0.43
N SER A 164 -11.90 -2.52 -1.42
CA SER A 164 -11.61 -1.21 -1.98
C SER A 164 -11.62 -1.26 -3.51
N ILE A 165 -12.11 -0.18 -4.11
CA ILE A 165 -12.10 0.03 -5.55
C ILE A 165 -11.32 1.30 -5.81
N GLY A 166 -10.43 1.25 -6.79
CA GLY A 166 -9.61 2.40 -7.12
C GLY A 166 -9.02 2.37 -8.52
N ILE A 167 -8.20 3.38 -8.78
CA ILE A 167 -7.46 3.53 -10.03
C ILE A 167 -6.05 3.99 -9.69
N THR A 168 -5.05 3.26 -10.17
CA THR A 168 -3.65 3.68 -10.15
C THR A 168 -3.26 4.25 -11.52
N ILE A 169 -2.64 5.43 -11.53
CA ILE A 169 -2.15 6.12 -12.74
C ILE A 169 -0.65 6.37 -12.56
N LYS A 170 0.17 5.98 -13.54
CA LYS A 170 1.64 6.15 -13.49
C LYS A 170 2.19 6.67 -14.81
N HIS A 171 3.36 7.32 -14.76
CA HIS A 171 4.16 7.75 -15.91
C HIS A 171 5.50 7.02 -15.92
#